data_AF-M1A0U8-F1
#
_entry.id   AF-M1A0U8-F1
#
_cell.length_a   1.000
_cell.length_b   1.000
_cell.length_c   1.000
_cell.angle_alpha   90.00
_cell.angle_beta   90.00
_cell.angle_gamma   90.00
#
_symmetry.space_group_name_H-M   'P 1'
#
loop_
_entity.id
_entity.type
_entity.pdbx_description
1 polymer ?
#
loop_
_entity_poly.entity_id
_entity_poly.type
_entity_poly.pdbx_seq_one_letter_code
_entity_poly.pdbx_strand_id
1 'polypeptide(L)' 'MVADDLSDSRLSSVLDGARLAYTDGVLHEAALVVAQEAHQRSIPIVIDAERKIEGLDELLHLATYIVCSTRFPQASYLLQ' A
#
# COMPACT_ATOMS: atom_id res chain seq x y z
N MET A 1 9.09 10.69 -0.81
CA MET A 1 8.30 11.57 -1.71
C MET A 1 7.14 12.10 -0.91
N VAL A 2 6.89 13.40 -0.96
CA VAL A 2 5.75 13.99 -0.24
C VAL A 2 4.50 13.71 -1.08
N ALA A 3 3.39 13.33 -0.44
CA ALA A 3 2.12 13.09 -1.14
C ALA A 3 1.71 14.28 -2.03
N ASP A 4 2.07 15.49 -1.62
CA ASP A 4 1.86 16.75 -2.35
C ASP A 4 2.49 16.81 -3.76
N ASP A 5 3.45 15.93 -4.08
CA ASP A 5 4.04 15.85 -5.43
C ASP A 5 3.11 15.14 -6.45
N LEU A 6 2.07 14.44 -5.97
CA LEU A 6 1.09 13.70 -6.76
C LEU A 6 -0.20 14.50 -6.91
N SER A 7 -0.25 15.42 -7.89
CA SER A 7 -1.53 16.03 -8.28
C SER A 7 -2.53 14.96 -8.74
N ASP A 8 -3.83 15.18 -8.52
CA ASP A 8 -4.91 14.24 -8.89
C ASP A 8 -4.78 13.73 -10.35
N SER A 9 -4.42 14.63 -11.27
CA SER A 9 -4.22 14.30 -12.68
C SER A 9 -3.07 13.33 -12.95
N ARG A 10 -1.98 13.43 -12.17
CA ARG A 10 -0.82 12.54 -12.26
C ARG A 10 -1.10 11.21 -11.58
N LEU A 11 -1.77 11.25 -10.44
CA LEU A 11 -2.20 10.03 -9.73
C LEU A 11 -3.11 9.19 -10.63
N SER A 12 -4.08 9.86 -11.25
CA SER A 12 -4.99 9.27 -12.22
C SER A 12 -4.25 8.62 -13.39
N SER A 13 -3.35 9.36 -14.05
CA SER A 13 -2.67 8.87 -15.24
C SER A 13 -1.68 7.73 -14.97
N VAL A 14 -1.07 7.69 -13.78
CA VAL A 14 -0.17 6.58 -13.38
C VAL A 14 -0.91 5.25 -13.30
N LEU A 15 -2.20 5.27 -12.95
CA LEU A 15 -3.02 4.07 -12.84
C LEU A 15 -3.75 3.71 -14.14
N ASP A 16 -3.58 4.48 -15.21
CA ASP A 16 -4.21 4.16 -16.50
C ASP A 16 -3.64 2.87 -17.09
N GLY A 17 -4.53 1.92 -17.37
CA GLY A 17 -4.14 0.59 -17.87
C GLY A 17 -3.57 -0.35 -16.81
N ALA A 18 -3.38 0.10 -15.56
CA ALA A 18 -2.99 -0.76 -14.47
C ALA A 18 -4.03 -1.88 -14.25
N ARG A 19 -3.55 -3.05 -13.83
CA ARG A 19 -4.36 -4.23 -13.51
C ARG A 19 -4.15 -4.73 -12.10
N LEU A 20 -3.16 -4.16 -11.41
CA LEU A 20 -2.76 -4.49 -10.06
C LEU A 20 -2.00 -3.30 -9.48
N ALA A 21 -2.25 -2.96 -8.22
CA ALA A 21 -1.41 -2.07 -7.44
C ALA A 21 -0.68 -2.88 -6.37
N TYR A 22 0.59 -2.56 -6.13
CA TYR A 22 1.43 -3.24 -5.14
C TYR A 22 2.13 -2.21 -4.26
N THR A 23 2.19 -2.46 -2.95
CA THR A 23 2.99 -1.67 -2.02
C THR A 23 3.44 -2.50 -0.82
N ASP A 24 4.64 -2.22 -0.32
CA ASP A 24 5.18 -2.71 0.96
C ASP A 24 4.87 -1.76 2.14
N GLY A 25 4.14 -0.68 1.87
CA GLY A 25 3.72 0.32 2.84
C GLY A 25 4.85 1.18 3.42
N VAL A 26 6.12 1.01 3.01
CA VAL A 26 7.28 1.73 3.59
C VAL A 26 7.13 3.25 3.46
N LEU A 27 6.55 3.72 2.34
CA LEU A 27 6.16 5.10 2.13
C LEU A 27 4.65 5.27 2.34
N HIS A 28 4.17 5.09 3.59
CA HIS A 28 2.74 4.94 3.87
C HIS A 28 1.85 6.06 3.32
N GLU A 29 2.27 7.33 3.38
CA GLU A 29 1.46 8.45 2.87
C GLU A 29 1.21 8.33 1.36
N ALA A 30 2.28 8.07 0.59
CA ALA A 30 2.18 7.91 -0.86
C ALA A 30 1.45 6.61 -1.22
N ALA A 31 1.73 5.53 -0.47
CA ALA A 31 1.07 4.24 -0.65
C ALA A 31 -0.44 4.36 -0.42
N LEU A 32 -0.87 5.13 0.60
CA LEU A 32 -2.28 5.32 0.93
C LEU A 32 -3.01 6.07 -0.18
N VAL A 33 -2.44 7.19 -0.67
CA VAL A 33 -3.03 7.97 -1.77
C VAL A 33 -3.18 7.11 -3.03
N VAL A 34 -2.15 6.33 -3.39
CA VAL A 34 -2.21 5.42 -4.54
C VAL A 34 -3.20 4.28 -4.33
N ALA A 35 -3.25 3.69 -3.13
CA ALA A 35 -4.18 2.61 -2.81
C ALA A 35 -5.64 3.10 -2.83
N GLN A 36 -5.91 4.32 -2.36
CA GLN A 36 -7.25 4.91 -2.40
C GLN A 36 -7.73 5.09 -3.85
N GLU A 37 -6.90 5.64 -4.73
CA GLU A 37 -7.26 5.80 -6.15
C GLU A 37 -7.42 4.44 -6.85
N ALA A 38 -6.53 3.49 -6.58
CA ALA A 38 -6.64 2.13 -7.11
C ALA A 38 -7.96 1.45 -6.67
N HIS A 39 -8.32 1.62 -5.39
CA HIS A 39 -9.56 1.09 -4.83
C HIS A 39 -10.79 1.70 -5.52
N GLN A 40 -10.82 3.02 -5.71
CA GLN A 40 -11.92 3.71 -6.43
C GLN A 40 -12.07 3.20 -7.87
N ARG A 41 -10.97 2.80 -8.52
CA ARG A 41 -10.94 2.25 -9.88
C ARG A 41 -11.18 0.74 -9.95
N SER A 42 -11.46 0.09 -8.82
CA SER A 42 -11.57 -1.38 -8.73
C SER A 42 -10.32 -2.12 -9.24
N ILE A 43 -9.14 -1.49 -9.13
CA ILE A 43 -7.86 -2.15 -9.39
C ILE A 43 -7.52 -2.97 -8.15
N PRO A 44 -7.26 -4.29 -8.29
CA PRO A 44 -6.87 -5.12 -7.14
C PRO A 44 -5.57 -4.61 -6.50
N ILE A 45 -5.52 -4.60 -5.17
CA ILE A 45 -4.39 -4.09 -4.39
C ILE A 45 -3.73 -5.24 -3.62
N VAL A 46 -2.42 -5.39 -3.79
CA VAL A 46 -1.58 -6.30 -3.02
C VAL A 46 -0.79 -5.49 -2.01
N ILE A 47 -0.98 -5.80 -0.72
CA ILE A 47 -0.18 -5.23 0.36
C ILE A 47 0.82 -6.30 0.83
N ASP A 48 2.11 -6.00 0.70
CA ASP A 48 3.18 -6.78 1.35
C ASP A 48 3.36 -6.27 2.80
N ALA A 49 2.68 -6.95 3.72
CA ALA A 49 2.70 -6.64 5.15
C ALA A 49 3.82 -7.43 5.85
N GLU A 50 5.07 -6.97 5.66
CA GLU A 50 6.25 -7.59 6.27
C GLU A 50 6.23 -7.44 7.81
N ARG A 51 5.99 -6.23 8.30
CA ARG A 51 6.01 -5.85 9.72
C ARG A 51 4.99 -4.76 10.00
N LYS A 52 4.65 -4.55 11.28
CA LYS A 52 3.80 -3.43 11.66
C LYS A 52 4.54 -2.11 11.44
N ILE A 53 3.96 -1.23 10.62
CA ILE A 53 4.45 0.12 10.34
C ILE A 53 3.28 1.12 10.45
N GLU A 54 3.61 2.41 10.57
CA GLU A 54 2.62 3.48 10.53
C GLU A 54 1.84 3.45 9.21
N GLY A 55 0.53 3.72 9.26
CA GLY A 55 -0.35 3.72 8.09
C GLY A 55 -0.71 2.33 7.53
N LEU A 56 -0.18 1.24 8.11
CA LEU A 56 -0.45 -0.11 7.60
C LEU A 56 -1.91 -0.52 7.80
N ASP A 57 -2.53 -0.17 8.92
CA ASP A 57 -3.91 -0.56 9.21
C ASP A 57 -4.85 0.03 8.15
N GLU A 58 -4.65 1.28 7.73
CA GLU A 58 -5.39 1.94 6.65
C GLU A 58 -5.20 1.24 5.29
N LEU A 59 -3.96 0.87 4.97
CA LEU A 59 -3.66 0.12 3.74
C LEU A 59 -4.34 -1.26 3.72
N LEU A 60 -4.38 -1.96 4.86
CA LEU A 60 -5.01 -3.27 4.97
C LEU A 60 -6.53 -3.20 4.75
N HIS A 61 -7.19 -2.09 5.07
CA HIS A 61 -8.62 -1.90 4.77
C HIS A 61 -8.92 -1.79 3.26
N LEU A 62 -7.91 -1.44 2.45
CA LEU A 62 -8.04 -1.32 0.99
C LEU A 62 -7.57 -2.57 0.24
N ALA A 63 -6.90 -3.50 0.91
CA ALA A 63 -6.25 -4.65 0.30
C ALA A 63 -7.26 -5.61 -0.37
N THR A 64 -6.91 -6.09 -1.56
CA THR A 64 -7.54 -7.27 -2.17
C THR A 64 -6.79 -8.54 -1.78
N TYR A 65 -5.46 -8.46 -1.72
CA TYR A 65 -4.60 -9.55 -1.29
C TYR A 65 -3.59 -9.02 -0.28
N ILE A 66 -3.25 -9.86 0.69
CA ILE A 66 -2.21 -9.58 1.68
C ILE A 66 -1.15 -10.66 1.54
N VAL A 67 0.09 -10.23 1.37
CA VAL A 67 1.27 -11.08 1.47
C VAL A 67 1.90 -10.78 2.82
N CYS A 68 2.08 -11.78 3.67
CA CYS A 68 2.70 -11.58 4.98
C CYS A 68 3.42 -12.84 5.45
N SER A 69 4.31 -12.66 6.44
CA SER A 69 4.95 -13.80 7.08
C SER A 69 3.96 -14.55 7.97
N THR A 70 4.20 -15.85 8.19
CA THR A 70 3.40 -16.67 9.11
C THR A 70 3.39 -16.16 10.56
N ARG A 71 4.34 -15.27 10.90
CA ARG A 71 4.48 -14.66 12.23
C ARG A 71 3.98 -13.23 12.29
N PHE A 72 3.47 -12.65 11.19
CA PHE A 72 2.91 -11.30 11.21
C PHE A 72 1.68 -11.22 12.15
N PRO A 73 1.51 -10.15 12.95
CA PRO A 73 2.35 -8.95 13.04
C PRO A 73 3.49 -9.06 14.09
N GLN A 74 3.68 -10.23 14.68
CA GLN A 74 4.59 -10.50 15.79
C GLN A 74 6.06 -10.65 15.37
N ALA A 75 6.49 -10.10 14.23
CA ALA A 75 7.89 -10.12 13.81
C ALA A 75 8.73 -9.24 14.76
N SER A 76 9.00 -9.78 15.95
CA SER A 76 9.91 -9.25 16.92
C SER A 76 11.30 -9.23 16.31
N TYR A 77 12.02 -8.13 16.49
CA TYR A 77 13.46 -7.95 16.28
C TYR A 77 14.33 -8.91 17.11
N LEU A 78 13.95 -10.18 17.24
CA LEU A 78 14.77 -11.22 17.82
C LEU A 78 15.77 -11.67 16.77
N LEU A 79 16.86 -10.90 16.67
CA LEU A 79 18.26 -11.31 16.55
C LEU A 79 19.09 -10.16 15.96
N GLN A 80 19.45 -9.18 16.81
CA GLN A 80 20.79 -8.58 16.82
C GLN A 80 21.20 -8.33 18.27
#